data_AF-A0AAW0JIU0-F1
#
_entry.id   AF-A0AAW0JIU0-F1
#
_cell.length_a   1.000
_cell.length_b   1.000
_cell.length_c   1.000
_cell.angle_alpha   90.00
_cell.angle_beta   90.00
_cell.angle_gamma   90.00
#
_symmetry.space_group_name_H-M   'P 1'
#
loop_
_entity.id
_entity.type
_entity.pdbx_description
1 polymer ?
#
loop_
_entity_poly.entity_id
_entity_poly.type
_entity_poly.pdbx_seq_one_letter_code
_entity_poly.pdbx_strand_id
1 'polypeptide(L)'
;MVNVPKAQRIFCKKCGKCQPHKVTRYKKESGTRSEADWPQSGKQIGYSGRQAHVPKEGQNHKDNCAQAECAEPDCRPQRVLAVRKCKHFEP
;
A
#
# COMPACT_ATOMS: atom_id res chain seq x y z
N MET A 1 2.02 -19.31 2.99
CA MET A 1 3.29 -18.68 2.60
C MET A 1 3.15 -18.28 1.14
N VAL A 2 3.40 -17.03 0.77
CA VAL A 2 3.41 -16.62 -0.65
C VAL A 2 4.82 -16.17 -0.96
N ASN A 3 5.48 -16.93 -1.82
CA ASN A 3 6.79 -16.57 -2.35
C ASN A 3 6.56 -15.63 -3.54
N VAL A 4 6.83 -14.34 -3.36
CA VAL A 4 6.85 -13.40 -4.48
C VAL A 4 8.30 -13.29 -4.92
N PRO A 5 8.59 -13.40 -6.23
CA PRO A 5 9.98 -13.28 -6.68
C PRO A 5 10.48 -11.83 -6.54
N LYS A 6 11.67 -11.67 -5.97
CA LYS A 6 12.42 -10.40 -5.82
C LYS A 6 12.53 -9.58 -7.10
N ALA A 7 12.49 -10.25 -8.25
CA ALA A 7 12.47 -9.62 -9.56
C ALA A 7 11.39 -10.26 -10.45
N GLN A 8 10.57 -9.44 -11.10
CA GLN A 8 9.56 -9.87 -12.06
C GLN A 8 9.78 -9.22 -13.41
N ARG A 9 9.61 -9.97 -14.50
CA ARG A 9 9.62 -9.39 -15.85
C ARG A 9 8.27 -8.75 -16.13
N ILE A 10 8.23 -7.42 -16.16
CA ILE A 10 7.01 -6.62 -16.37
C ILE A 10 7.25 -5.63 -17.50
N PHE A 11 6.19 -5.33 -18.26
CA PHE A 11 6.23 -4.30 -19.29
C PHE A 11 6.40 -2.90 -18.69
N CYS A 12 7.53 -2.26 -19.00
CA CYS A 12 7.75 -0.87 -18.66
C CYS A 12 7.13 0.04 -19.73
N LYS A 13 6.21 0.94 -19.32
CA LYS A 13 5.57 1.89 -20.25
C LYS A 13 6.57 2.93 -20.79
N LYS A 14 7.56 3.31 -19.98
CA LYS A 14 8.58 4.29 -20.39
C LYS A 14 9.61 3.67 -21.35
N CYS A 15 10.11 2.46 -21.04
CA CYS A 15 11.09 1.79 -21.90
C CYS A 15 10.47 1.12 -23.14
N GLY A 16 9.14 0.93 -23.18
CA GLY A 16 8.44 0.25 -24.27
C GLY A 16 8.75 -1.25 -24.39
N LYS A 17 9.36 -1.86 -23.37
CA LYS A 17 9.82 -3.26 -23.38
C LYS A 17 9.61 -3.94 -22.03
N CYS A 18 9.54 -5.27 -22.05
CA CYS A 18 9.48 -6.10 -20.85
C CYS A 18 10.87 -6.24 -20.22
N GLN A 19 11.03 -5.69 -19.03
CA GLN A 19 12.30 -5.70 -18.30
C GLN A 19 12.11 -6.23 -16.87
N PRO A 20 13.19 -6.70 -16.23
CA PRO A 20 13.15 -7.02 -14.81
C PRO A 20 12.81 -5.75 -13.99
N HIS A 21 11.80 -5.89 -13.14
CA HIS A 21 11.46 -4.91 -12.12
C HIS A 21 11.79 -5.52 -10.76
N LYS A 22 12.45 -4.74 -9.90
CA LYS A 22 12.69 -5.08 -8.51
C LYS A 22 11.38 -4.97 -7.76
N VAL A 23 11.00 -6.05 -7.08
CA VAL A 23 9.79 -6.13 -6.28
C VAL A 23 10.16 -5.93 -4.82
N THR A 24 9.51 -4.99 -4.16
CA THR A 24 9.66 -4.72 -2.74
C THR A 24 8.30 -4.76 -2.06
N ARG A 25 8.29 -4.92 -0.73
CA ARG A 25 7.05 -4.79 0.04
C ARG A 25 6.60 -3.33 0.00
N TYR A 26 5.35 -3.09 -0.41
CA TYR A 26 4.79 -1.75 -0.35
C TYR A 26 4.61 -1.35 1.13
N LYS A 27 5.14 -0.18 1.50
CA LYS A 27 4.94 0.42 2.81
C LYS A 27 4.10 1.67 2.60
N LYS A 28 2.89 1.69 3.16
CA LYS A 28 2.10 2.92 3.22
C LYS A 28 2.83 3.88 4.15
N GLU A 29 3.20 5.05 3.64
CA GLU A 29 3.71 6.13 4.48
C GLU A 29 2.64 6.53 5.51
N SER A 30 3.06 6.72 6.76
CA SER A 30 2.17 7.17 7.84
C SER A 30 1.70 8.58 7.53
N GLY A 31 0.38 8.75 7.43
CA GLY A 31 -0.29 9.87 6.78
C GLY A 31 0.29 11.24 7.12
N THR A 32 0.73 11.94 6.08
CA THR A 32 0.79 13.40 6.09
C THR A 32 -0.64 13.90 6.23
N ARG A 33 -0.91 14.63 7.32
CA ARG A 33 -2.20 15.25 7.61
C ARG A 33 -2.62 16.06 6.39
N SER A 34 -3.57 15.52 5.63
CA SER A 34 -4.12 16.16 4.45
C SER A 34 -5.26 17.09 4.88
N GLU A 35 -5.61 18.13 4.11
CA GLU A 35 -6.70 19.05 4.49
C GLU A 35 -8.05 18.35 4.73
N ALA A 36 -8.26 17.18 4.12
CA ALA A 36 -9.42 16.33 4.33
C ALA A 36 -9.51 15.69 5.74
N ASP A 37 -8.42 15.74 6.53
CA ASP A 37 -8.34 15.21 7.90
C ASP A 37 -8.87 16.23 8.94
N TRP A 38 -9.06 17.50 8.53
CA TRP A 38 -9.51 18.56 9.46
C TRP A 38 -10.93 18.39 10.05
N PRO A 39 -11.94 17.86 9.33
CA PRO A 39 -13.30 17.77 9.87
C PRO A 39 -13.47 16.73 11.00
N GLN A 40 -12.54 15.80 11.17
CA GLN A 40 -12.64 14.72 12.17
C GLN A 40 -12.05 15.09 13.54
N SER A 41 -11.03 15.94 13.59
CA SER A 41 -10.38 16.30 14.87
C SER A 41 -11.12 17.37 15.69
N GLY A 42 -12.18 17.99 15.15
CA GLY A 42 -12.88 19.11 15.80
C GLY A 42 -14.21 18.78 16.49
N LYS A 43 -14.73 17.55 16.36
CA LYS A 43 -16.06 17.20 16.87
C LYS A 43 -15.96 16.31 18.10
N GLN A 44 -15.43 16.89 19.17
CA GLN A 44 -15.46 16.30 20.50
C GLN A 44 -16.43 17.15 21.37
N ILE A 45 -17.55 16.50 21.73
CA ILE A 45 -18.44 16.72 22.90
C ILE A 45 -19.43 17.90 22.87
N GLY A 46 -20.68 17.59 22.49
CA GLY A 46 -21.88 18.26 22.99
C GLY A 46 -22.75 17.26 23.76
N TYR A 47 -23.51 17.76 24.74
CA TYR A 47 -24.24 17.10 25.86
C TYR A 47 -25.10 15.85 25.56
N SER A 48 -25.27 15.45 24.31
CA SER A 48 -26.03 14.25 23.91
C SER A 48 -25.08 13.22 23.31
N GLY A 49 -24.50 12.41 24.19
CA GLY A 49 -23.49 11.39 23.90
C GLY A 49 -23.90 10.35 22.86
N ARG A 50 -23.74 10.68 21.57
CA ARG A 50 -23.40 9.68 20.58
C ARG A 50 -21.96 9.27 20.81
N GLN A 51 -21.76 8.11 21.45
CA GLN A 51 -20.47 7.42 21.39
C GLN A 51 -20.10 7.29 19.92
N ALA A 52 -18.94 7.83 19.55
CA ALA A 52 -18.37 7.62 18.23
C ALA A 52 -18.39 6.12 17.94
N HIS A 53 -18.88 5.73 16.77
CA HIS A 53 -18.90 4.33 16.35
C HIS A 53 -17.48 3.76 16.44
N VAL A 54 -17.21 2.98 17.49
CA VAL A 54 -15.96 2.23 17.61
C VAL A 54 -16.06 1.12 16.55
N PRO A 55 -15.18 1.11 15.53
CA PRO A 55 -15.18 0.03 14.56
C PRO A 55 -14.88 -1.28 15.31
N LYS A 56 -15.75 -2.28 15.19
CA LYS A 56 -15.44 -3.62 15.68
C LYS A 56 -14.18 -4.11 14.95
N GLU A 57 -13.19 -4.55 15.71
CA GLU A 57 -11.95 -5.08 15.14
C GLU A 57 -12.26 -6.28 14.24
N GLY A 58 -12.13 -6.07 12.93
CA GLY A 58 -12.24 -7.12 11.91
C GLY A 58 -10.92 -7.87 11.72
N GLN A 59 -10.90 -8.82 10.78
CA GLN A 59 -9.71 -9.65 10.49
C GLN A 59 -8.42 -8.81 10.38
N ASN A 60 -7.42 -9.16 11.21
CA ASN A 60 -6.10 -8.50 11.33
C ASN A 60 -5.18 -8.65 10.11
N HIS A 61 -5.67 -9.09 8.95
CA HIS A 61 -4.86 -9.25 7.76
C HIS A 61 -4.84 -7.99 6.91
N LYS A 62 -3.74 -7.23 7.05
CA LYS A 62 -3.37 -6.15 6.14
C LYS A 62 -3.27 -6.70 4.72
N ASP A 63 -3.83 -5.98 3.76
CA ASP A 63 -3.63 -6.29 2.35
C ASP A 63 -2.13 -6.25 2.02
N ASN A 64 -1.63 -7.33 1.43
CA ASN A 64 -0.24 -7.38 0.99
C ASN A 64 -0.17 -6.76 -0.40
N CYS A 65 0.43 -5.57 -0.47
CA CYS A 65 0.78 -4.93 -1.73
C CYS A 65 2.29 -5.04 -1.95
N ALA A 66 2.69 -5.23 -3.20
CA ALA A 66 4.08 -5.21 -3.63
C ALA A 66 4.31 -3.99 -4.52
N GLN A 67 5.50 -3.41 -4.46
CA GLN A 67 5.90 -2.29 -5.31
C GLN A 67 6.94 -2.78 -6.30
N ALA A 68 6.67 -2.65 -7.59
CA ALA A 68 7.58 -3.01 -8.66
C ALA A 68 8.24 -1.74 -9.21
N GLU A 69 9.56 -1.66 -9.11
CA GLU A 69 10.39 -0.59 -9.64
C GLU A 69 11.23 -1.14 -10.80
N CYS A 70 11.24 -0.45 -11.94
CA CYS A 70 12.07 -0.88 -13.07
C CYS A 70 13.56 -0.80 -12.70
N ALA A 71 14.33 -1.80 -13.11
CA ALA A 71 15.76 -1.88 -12.79
C ALA A 71 16.63 -0.85 -13.53
N GLU A 72 16.10 -0.22 -14.59
CA GLU A 72 16.83 0.75 -15.39
C GLU A 72 16.97 2.08 -14.62
N PRO A 73 18.20 2.62 -14.42
CA PRO A 73 18.43 3.75 -13.52
C PRO A 73 17.74 5.04 -13.97
N ASP A 74 17.65 5.27 -15.28
CA ASP A 74 16.98 6.43 -15.91
C ASP A 74 15.45 6.29 -15.90
N CYS A 75 14.97 5.05 -15.80
CA CYS A 75 13.56 4.72 -15.85
C CYS A 75 13.16 4.02 -14.55
N ARG A 76 12.74 4.79 -13.53
CA ARG A 76 12.24 4.25 -12.25
C ARG A 76 10.73 4.45 -12.00
N PRO A 77 9.84 4.06 -12.94
CA PRO A 77 8.42 4.04 -12.64
C PRO A 77 8.16 2.98 -11.56
N GLN A 78 7.50 3.40 -10.50
CA GLN A 78 7.02 2.52 -9.45
C GLN A 78 5.56 2.15 -9.73
N ARG A 79 5.22 0.87 -9.60
CA ARG A 79 3.85 0.37 -9.73
C ARG A 79 3.49 -0.47 -8.52
N VAL A 80 2.32 -0.21 -7.94
CA VAL A 80 1.79 -1.04 -6.86
C VAL A 80 1.01 -2.20 -7.48
N LEU A 81 1.36 -3.42 -7.08
CA LEU A 81 0.73 -4.67 -7.47
C LEU A 81 0.00 -5.25 -6.26
N ALA A 82 -1.28 -5.56 -6.42
CA ALA A 82 -2.05 -6.27 -5.41
C ALA A 82 -1.60 -7.74 -5.38
N VAL A 83 -1.21 -8.23 -4.20
CA VAL A 83 -0.88 -9.64 -3.98
C VAL A 83 -2.02 -10.27 -3.18
N ARG A 84 -2.25 -11.57 -3.38
CA ARG A 84 -3.23 -12.32 -2.60
C ARG A 84 -2.94 -12.16 -1.09
N LYS A 85 -4.00 -12.08 -0.29
CA LYS A 85 -3.91 -12.03 1.17
C LYS A 85 -3.15 -13.25 1.69
N CYS A 86 -2.11 -13.02 2.49
CA CYS A 86 -1.31 -14.08 3.08
C CYS A 86 -0.71 -13.67 4.44
N LYS A 87 -0.52 -14.65 5.33
CA LYS A 87 0.03 -14.44 6.68
C LYS A 87 1.49 -13.99 6.64
N HIS A 88 2.27 -14.61 5.77
CA HIS A 88 3.71 -14.34 5.58
C HIS A 88 3.95 -14.00 4.12
N PHE A 89 4.56 -12.85 3.91
CA PHE A 89 4.98 -12.32 2.62
C PHE A 89 6.51 -12.29 2.60
N GLU A 90 7.11 -13.16 1.80
CA GLU A 90 8.55 -13.13 1.54
C GLU A 90 8.79 -12.50 0.16
N PRO A 91 9.58 -11.41 0.10
CA PRO A 91 9.94 -10.75 -1.14
C PRO A 91 11.05 -11.47 -1.91
#